data_AF-A0A151BEV2-F1
#
_entry.id   AF-A0A151BEV2-F1
#
_cell.length_a   1.000
_cell.length_b   1.000
_cell.length_c   1.000
_cell.angle_alpha   90.00
_cell.angle_beta   90.00
_cell.angle_gamma   90.00
#
_symmetry.space_group_name_H-M   'P 1'
#
loop_
_entity.id
_entity.type
_entity.pdbx_description
1 polymer ?
#
loop_
_entity_poly.entity_id
_entity_poly.type
_entity_poly.pdbx_seq_one_letter_code
_entity_poly.pdbx_strand_id
1 'polypeptide(L)'
;MEADVEVADGGCFTYGSTEVRFSRPHWHGVEGSKLGYVLMVTIDDGEERLLHTSDMDGPVLREVTEEIIEVDPHLLIVDGQIVGLGQSAKHVEMSVQLLLPRCQCLPAILPVK
;
A
#
# COMPACT_ATOMS: atom_id res chain seq x y z
N MET A 1 -14.57 25.39 13.48
CA MET A 1 -13.41 24.51 13.58
C MET A 1 -12.55 24.85 12.38
N GLU A 2 -11.44 25.55 12.58
CA GLU A 2 -10.46 25.77 11.52
C GLU A 2 -9.48 24.60 11.60
N ALA A 3 -9.29 23.89 10.50
CA ALA A 3 -8.35 22.78 10.40
C ALA A 3 -7.28 23.18 9.40
N ASP A 4 -6.02 22.93 9.75
CA ASP A 4 -4.90 23.10 8.83
C ASP A 4 -4.87 21.91 7.86
N VAL A 5 -4.57 22.18 6.60
CA VAL A 5 -4.61 21.18 5.52
C VAL A 5 -3.25 21.15 4.86
N GLU A 6 -2.60 19.99 4.94
CA GLU A 6 -1.29 19.75 4.34
C GLU A 6 -1.39 18.70 3.23
N VAL A 7 -0.57 18.85 2.19
CA VAL A 7 -0.49 17.88 1.09
C VAL A 7 0.36 16.69 1.53
N ALA A 8 -0.18 15.49 1.39
CA ALA A 8 0.46 14.26 1.87
C ALA A 8 1.36 13.58 0.83
N ASP A 9 1.29 13.92 -0.46
CA ASP A 9 2.00 13.24 -1.55
C ASP A 9 3.53 13.18 -1.32
N GLY A 10 4.07 11.99 -1.00
CA GLY A 10 5.49 11.81 -0.64
C GLY A 10 5.89 12.42 0.71
N GLY A 11 4.92 12.87 1.50
CA GLY A 11 5.12 13.56 2.77
C GLY A 11 5.42 12.61 3.93
N CYS A 12 6.07 13.15 4.95
CA CYS A 12 6.34 12.48 6.22
C CYS A 12 5.93 13.40 7.37
N PHE A 13 5.14 12.86 8.30
CA PHE A 13 4.58 13.60 9.42
C PHE A 13 4.90 12.87 10.73
N THR A 14 5.39 13.60 11.73
CA THR A 14 5.79 13.01 13.01
C THR A 14 4.86 13.46 14.13
N TYR A 15 4.33 12.49 14.87
CA TYR A 15 3.44 12.67 16.01
C TYR A 15 4.00 11.91 17.23
N GLY A 16 4.75 12.62 18.08
CA GLY A 16 5.46 11.97 19.18
C GLY A 16 6.57 11.06 18.65
N SER A 17 6.53 9.77 18.99
CA SER A 17 7.44 8.76 18.45
C SER A 17 6.92 8.10 17.17
N THR A 18 5.69 8.39 16.76
CA THR A 18 5.06 7.79 15.58
C THR A 18 5.31 8.65 14.35
N GLU A 19 5.77 8.02 13.28
CA GLU A 19 5.97 8.62 11.97
C GLU A 19 4.96 8.05 10.99
N VAL A 20 4.31 8.95 10.26
CA VAL A 20 3.35 8.63 9.19
C VAL A 20 3.94 9.10 7.88
N ARG A 21 4.34 8.15 7.03
CA ARG A 21 4.89 8.42 5.70
C ARG A 21 3.86 8.06 4.64
N PHE A 22 3.77 8.89 3.62
CA PHE A 22 2.95 8.65 2.45
C PHE A 22 3.87 8.39 1.25
N SER A 23 3.48 7.44 0.40
CA SER A 23 4.21 7.17 -0.84
C SER A 23 4.11 8.35 -1.80
N ARG A 24 4.85 8.27 -2.91
CA ARG A 24 4.46 9.03 -4.10
C ARG A 24 3.08 8.54 -4.62
N PRO A 25 2.35 9.36 -5.41
CA PRO A 25 1.12 8.91 -6.05
C PRO A 25 1.37 7.68 -6.93
N HIS A 26 0.62 6.60 -6.68
CA HIS A 26 0.62 5.37 -7.48
C HIS A 26 -0.69 5.24 -8.24
N TRP A 27 -0.68 4.55 -9.39
CA TRP A 27 -1.90 4.34 -10.16
C TRP A 27 -2.93 3.54 -9.35
N HIS A 28 -4.19 3.98 -9.40
CA HIS A 28 -5.30 3.18 -8.89
C HIS A 28 -5.59 2.04 -9.87
N GLY A 29 -4.99 0.87 -9.60
CA GLY A 29 -5.00 -0.31 -10.46
C GLY A 29 -3.78 -0.35 -11.38
N VAL A 30 -4.02 -0.55 -12.68
CA VAL A 30 -2.95 -0.62 -13.69
C VAL A 30 -2.47 0.76 -14.16
N GLU A 31 -1.26 0.81 -14.73
CA GLU A 31 -0.70 2.02 -15.33
C GLU A 31 -1.65 2.64 -16.38
N GLY A 32 -1.87 3.95 -16.30
CA GLY A 32 -2.78 4.68 -17.20
C GLY A 32 -4.27 4.51 -16.88
N SER A 33 -4.60 3.94 -15.72
CA SER A 33 -5.98 3.83 -15.23
C SER A 33 -6.69 5.20 -15.18
N LYS A 34 -7.98 5.21 -15.52
CA LYS A 34 -8.84 6.41 -15.43
C LYS A 34 -9.34 6.67 -14.00
N LEU A 35 -9.02 5.80 -13.06
CA LEU A 35 -9.44 5.90 -11.66
C LEU A 35 -8.61 6.93 -10.87
N GLY A 36 -7.46 7.36 -11.42
CA GLY A 36 -6.58 8.34 -10.81
C GLY A 36 -5.44 7.69 -10.03
N TYR A 37 -5.04 8.34 -8.93
CA TYR A 37 -3.91 7.93 -8.11
C TYR A 37 -4.33 7.70 -6.66
N VAL A 38 -3.61 6.80 -5.99
CA VAL A 38 -3.73 6.51 -4.56
C VAL A 38 -2.37 6.66 -3.90
N LEU A 39 -2.38 6.78 -2.57
CA LEU A 39 -1.18 6.83 -1.74
C LEU A 39 -1.17 5.62 -0.83
N MET A 40 -0.01 4.99 -0.70
CA MET A 40 0.26 4.07 0.40
C MET A 40 0.57 4.87 1.66
N VAL A 41 0.27 4.30 2.81
CA VAL A 41 0.56 4.90 4.11
C VAL A 41 1.40 3.93 4.94
N THR A 42 2.59 4.37 5.34
CA THR A 42 3.42 3.70 6.33
C THR A 42 3.23 4.37 7.68
N ILE A 43 2.99 3.57 8.71
CA ILE A 43 2.94 4.00 10.11
C ILE A 43 4.05 3.25 10.84
N ASP A 44 4.97 3.99 11.45
CA ASP A 44 6.14 3.45 12.15
C ASP A 44 6.24 4.11 13.52
N ASP A 45 6.25 3.35 14.61
CA ASP A 45 6.41 3.88 15.97
C ASP A 45 7.83 3.67 16.55
N GLY A 46 8.76 3.18 15.74
CA GLY A 46 10.12 2.82 16.10
C GLY A 46 10.30 1.36 16.54
N GLU A 47 9.20 0.66 16.90
CA GLU A 47 9.21 -0.76 17.27
C GLU A 47 8.54 -1.60 16.18
N GLU A 48 7.37 -1.16 15.71
CA GLU A 48 6.54 -1.84 14.73
C GLU A 48 6.28 -0.93 13.52
N ARG A 49 6.10 -1.56 12.35
CA ARG A 49 5.90 -0.88 11.07
C ARG A 49 4.74 -1.49 10.33
N LEU A 50 3.73 -0.68 10.06
CA LEU A 50 2.55 -1.05 9.28
C LEU A 50 2.62 -0.36 7.92
N LEU A 51 2.36 -1.10 6.84
CA LEU A 51 2.12 -0.53 5.52
C LEU A 51 0.71 -0.86 5.05
N HIS A 52 -0.03 0.16 4.62
CA HIS A 52 -1.33 0.03 3.98
C HIS A 52 -1.22 0.51 2.53
N THR A 53 -1.47 -0.37 1.57
CA THR A 53 -1.24 -0.08 0.14
C THR A 53 -2.33 0.78 -0.49
N SER A 54 -3.56 0.75 0.02
CA SER A 54 -4.74 1.34 -0.65
C SER A 54 -5.01 0.71 -2.03
N ASP A 55 -6.16 1.01 -2.64
CA ASP A 55 -6.79 0.16 -3.66
C ASP A 55 -6.03 0.20 -5.01
N MET A 56 -5.04 -0.68 -5.21
CA MET A 56 -4.22 -0.81 -6.41
C MET A 56 -4.48 -2.10 -7.20
N ASP A 57 -5.54 -2.85 -6.85
CA ASP A 57 -5.79 -4.23 -7.33
C ASP A 57 -4.69 -5.23 -6.89
N GLY A 58 -4.06 -4.95 -5.74
CA GLY A 58 -2.83 -5.57 -5.26
C GLY A 58 -1.55 -4.99 -5.92
N PRO A 59 -0.34 -5.42 -5.50
CA PRO A 59 0.93 -4.99 -6.09
C PRO A 59 1.16 -5.61 -7.48
N VAL A 60 0.36 -5.19 -8.46
CA VAL A 60 0.50 -5.59 -9.87
C VAL A 60 1.66 -4.87 -10.55
N LEU A 61 1.96 -3.65 -10.09
CA LEU A 61 3.05 -2.84 -10.59
C LEU A 61 4.35 -3.17 -9.86
N ARG A 62 5.42 -3.33 -10.65
CA ARG A 62 6.75 -3.65 -10.11
C ARG A 62 7.26 -2.57 -9.16
N GLU A 63 7.02 -1.30 -9.48
CA GLU A 63 7.44 -0.18 -8.64
C GLU A 63 6.78 -0.20 -7.25
N VAL A 64 5.49 -0.54 -7.18
CA VAL A 64 4.75 -0.69 -5.91
C VAL A 64 5.33 -1.85 -5.11
N THR A 65 5.64 -2.97 -5.79
CA THR A 65 6.30 -4.11 -5.13
C THR A 65 7.66 -3.73 -4.55
N GLU A 66 8.50 -3.05 -5.35
CA GLU A 66 9.83 -2.63 -4.92
C GLU A 66 9.73 -1.67 -3.71
N GLU A 67 8.78 -0.74 -3.72
CA GLU A 67 8.55 0.16 -2.59
C GLU A 67 8.06 -0.58 -1.34
N ILE A 68 7.15 -1.57 -1.47
CA ILE A 68 6.74 -2.41 -0.33
C ILE A 68 7.94 -3.16 0.27
N ILE A 69 8.83 -3.69 -0.57
CA ILE A 69 10.04 -4.39 -0.13
C ILE A 69 11.00 -3.42 0.57
N GLU A 70 11.18 -2.22 0.03
CA GLU A 70 12.04 -1.18 0.63
C GLU A 70 11.51 -0.68 1.98
N VAL A 71 10.19 -0.58 2.11
CA VAL A 71 9.53 -0.23 3.38
C VAL A 71 9.72 -1.33 4.42
N ASP A 72 9.84 -2.60 4.04
CA ASP A 72 10.01 -3.76 4.93
C ASP A 72 9.09 -3.71 6.18
N PRO A 73 7.75 -3.71 5.99
CA PRO A 73 6.82 -3.62 7.11
C PRO A 73 6.78 -4.89 7.94
N HIS A 74 6.44 -4.78 9.23
CA HIS A 74 6.11 -5.91 10.08
C HIS A 74 4.70 -6.44 9.75
N LEU A 75 3.76 -5.52 9.51
CA LEU A 75 2.39 -5.82 9.10
C LEU A 75 2.08 -5.14 7.77
N LEU A 76 1.75 -5.94 6.77
CA LEU A 76 1.35 -5.44 5.45
C LEU A 76 -0.15 -5.64 5.25
N ILE A 77 -0.89 -4.55 5.13
CA ILE A 77 -2.29 -4.56 4.71
C ILE A 77 -2.32 -4.32 3.21
N VAL A 78 -2.64 -5.38 2.48
CA VAL A 78 -2.78 -5.33 1.02
C VAL A 78 -4.25 -5.27 0.66
N ASP A 79 -4.59 -4.33 -0.20
CA ASP A 79 -5.87 -4.25 -0.86
C ASP A 79 -6.14 -5.50 -1.72
N GLY A 80 -7.38 -5.97 -1.68
CA GLY A 80 -7.85 -6.99 -2.59
C GLY A 80 -8.13 -6.43 -3.99
N GLN A 81 -8.11 -7.29 -4.98
CA GLN A 81 -8.66 -7.03 -6.31
C GLN A 81 -10.10 -6.47 -6.26
N ILE A 82 -10.40 -5.48 -7.10
CA ILE A 82 -11.75 -4.93 -7.31
C ILE A 82 -12.62 -6.03 -7.92
N VAL A 83 -13.59 -6.51 -7.14
CA VAL A 83 -14.56 -7.51 -7.58
C VAL A 83 -15.53 -6.89 -8.60
N GLY A 84 -15.29 -7.17 -9.89
CA GLY A 84 -16.16 -6.71 -10.99
C GLY A 84 -15.53 -6.74 -12.39
N LEU A 85 -14.20 -6.88 -12.49
CA LEU A 85 -13.45 -6.80 -13.76
C LEU A 85 -13.00 -8.15 -14.34
N GLY A 86 -13.51 -9.28 -13.83
CA GLY A 86 -13.28 -10.60 -14.43
C GLY A 86 -11.84 -11.14 -14.35
N GLN A 87 -10.96 -10.50 -13.59
CA GLN A 87 -9.60 -10.98 -13.32
C GLN A 87 -9.64 -11.87 -12.07
N SER A 88 -9.20 -13.13 -12.17
CA SER A 88 -9.42 -14.16 -11.13
C SER A 88 -8.45 -14.01 -9.94
N ALA A 89 -8.71 -14.77 -8.86
CA ALA A 89 -7.90 -14.97 -7.64
C ALA A 89 -6.37 -15.15 -7.80
N LYS A 90 -5.88 -15.23 -9.04
CA LYS A 90 -4.46 -15.29 -9.43
C LYS A 90 -3.69 -14.02 -9.08
N HIS A 91 -4.32 -12.83 -9.11
CA HIS A 91 -3.61 -11.60 -8.78
C HIS A 91 -3.22 -11.53 -7.32
N VAL A 92 -4.16 -11.83 -6.42
CA VAL A 92 -3.88 -11.93 -4.98
C VAL A 92 -2.80 -12.98 -4.70
N GLU A 93 -2.89 -14.15 -5.34
CA GLU A 93 -1.90 -15.21 -5.17
C GLU A 93 -0.50 -14.82 -5.70
N MET A 94 -0.45 -14.08 -6.82
CA MET A 94 0.80 -13.56 -7.39
C MET A 94 1.43 -12.48 -6.50
N SER A 95 0.62 -11.58 -5.94
CA SER A 95 1.06 -10.58 -4.96
C SER A 95 1.69 -11.23 -3.74
N VAL A 96 1.06 -12.29 -3.22
CA VAL A 96 1.58 -13.08 -2.09
C VAL A 96 2.87 -13.81 -2.48
N GLN A 97 2.95 -14.45 -3.66
CA GLN A 97 4.16 -15.16 -4.12
C GLN A 97 5.35 -14.24 -4.38
N LEU A 98 5.10 -12.99 -4.79
CA LEU A 98 6.15 -12.01 -5.08
C LEU A 98 6.76 -11.45 -3.79
N LEU A 99 5.93 -11.26 -2.76
CA LEU A 99 6.31 -10.63 -1.49
C LEU A 99 6.85 -11.61 -0.45
N LEU A 100 6.23 -12.78 -0.27
CA LEU A 100 6.63 -13.74 0.77
C LEU A 100 8.11 -14.15 0.77
N PRO A 101 8.80 -14.34 -0.37
CA PRO A 101 10.22 -14.70 -0.36
C PRO A 101 11.15 -13.49 -0.12
N ARG A 102 10.63 -12.26 -0.08
CA ARG A 102 11.41 -11.02 -0.08
C ARG A 102 11.09 -10.08 1.07
N CYS A 103 9.97 -10.27 1.74
CA CYS A 103 9.53 -9.49 2.88
C CYS A 103 9.11 -10.43 4.01
N GLN A 104 9.58 -10.16 5.23
CA GLN A 104 9.24 -10.97 6.41
C GLN A 104 7.90 -10.58 7.03
N CYS A 105 7.18 -9.64 6.40
CA CYS A 105 5.90 -9.12 6.85
C CYS A 105 4.85 -10.23 6.98
N LEU A 106 3.96 -10.10 7.97
CA LEU A 106 2.73 -10.89 8.01
C LEU A 106 1.70 -10.22 7.07
N PRO A 107 1.29 -10.85 5.96
CA PRO A 107 0.30 -10.24 5.08
C PRO A 107 -1.11 -10.38 5.64
N ALA A 108 -1.83 -9.26 5.72
CA ALA A 108 -3.26 -9.20 5.96
C ALA A 108 -3.97 -8.73 4.67
N ILE A 109 -4.70 -9.62 4.01
CA ILE A 109 -5.44 -9.30 2.78
C ILE A 109 -6.84 -8.86 3.18
N LEU A 110 -7.21 -7.62 2.85
CA LEU A 110 -8.56 -7.11 3.09
C LEU A 110 -9.43 -7.29 1.83
N PRO A 111 -10.60 -7.95 1.93
CA PRO A 111 -11.55 -7.96 0.83
C PRO A 111 -12.18 -6.57 0.67
N VAL A 112 -11.91 -5.93 -0.45
CA VAL A 112 -12.62 -4.70 -0.87
C VAL A 112 -14.01 -5.14 -1.34
N LYS A 113 -15.06 -4.57 -0.73
CA LYS A 113 -16.47 -4.92 -1.00
C LYS A 113 -17.02 -4.21 -2.22
#